data_AF-A0A7Y1TCH3-F1
#
_entry.id   AF-A0A7Y1TCH3-F1
#
_cell.length_a   1.000
_cell.length_b   1.000
_cell.length_c   1.000
_cell.angle_alpha   90.00
_cell.angle_beta   90.00
_cell.angle_gamma   90.00
#
_symmetry.space_group_name_H-M   'P 1'
#
loop_
_entity.id
_entity.type
_entity.pdbx_description
1 polymer ?
#
loop_
_entity_poly.entity_id
_entity_poly.type
_entity_poly.pdbx_seq_one_letter_code
_entity_poly.pdbx_strand_id
1 'polypeptide(L)'
;MNPSSEKQSNERLMRRATQAAVLTAILLIIIKLVAWSITGSVSILASLVDSMLDAVVSLINLLAVRYALTPPDSEHRFGHGKAEPLVGFVQVGFICASAIFLVLHAVERLRLSMDVQHAEVGIAVMLVATVITSALVVYQRYVIRQTRSTVIAADSLHYLTDVLTNISVLAALILSLY
;
A
#
# COMPACT_ATOMS: atom_id res chain seq x y z
N MET A 1 30.25 -16.83 -9.26
CA MET A 1 28.78 -16.82 -9.12
C MET A 1 28.18 -16.96 -10.51
N ASN A 2 27.22 -17.86 -10.74
CA ASN A 2 26.66 -18.11 -12.08
C ASN A 2 25.51 -17.12 -12.37
N PRO A 3 25.54 -16.32 -13.45
CA PRO A 3 24.53 -15.29 -13.74
C PRO A 3 23.09 -15.80 -13.87
N SER A 4 22.89 -17.10 -14.16
CA SER A 4 21.56 -17.73 -14.17
C SER A 4 20.96 -17.94 -12.76
N SER A 5 21.81 -18.18 -11.74
CA SER A 5 21.37 -18.38 -10.35
C SER A 5 20.95 -17.09 -9.65
N GLU A 6 21.63 -15.97 -9.94
CA GLU A 6 21.27 -14.64 -9.42
C GLU A 6 19.94 -14.17 -9.99
N LYS A 7 19.69 -14.42 -11.28
CA LYS A 7 18.43 -14.09 -11.93
C LYS A 7 17.26 -14.81 -11.27
N GLN A 8 17.33 -16.14 -11.10
CA GLN A 8 16.30 -16.91 -10.41
C GLN A 8 16.09 -16.50 -8.94
N SER A 9 17.15 -16.09 -8.24
CA SER A 9 17.05 -15.59 -6.85
C SER A 9 16.26 -14.28 -6.79
N ASN A 10 16.55 -13.35 -7.70
CA ASN A 10 15.87 -12.05 -7.78
C ASN A 10 14.38 -12.20 -8.13
N GLU A 11 14.02 -13.09 -9.05
CA GLU A 11 12.61 -13.35 -9.40
C GLU A 11 11.81 -13.90 -8.20
N ARG A 12 12.43 -14.79 -7.40
CA ARG A 12 11.81 -15.31 -6.16
C ARG A 12 11.62 -14.21 -5.11
N LEU A 13 12.58 -13.30 -4.97
CA LEU A 13 12.48 -12.15 -4.06
C LEU A 13 11.35 -11.21 -4.47
N MET A 14 11.23 -10.89 -5.77
CA MET A 14 10.16 -10.03 -6.28
C MET A 14 8.77 -10.63 -6.04
N ARG A 15 8.58 -11.93 -6.28
CA ARG A 15 7.31 -12.62 -5.98
C ARG A 15 6.97 -12.61 -4.49
N ARG A 16 7.95 -12.84 -3.62
CA ARG A 16 7.73 -12.80 -2.17
C ARG A 16 7.36 -11.41 -1.68
N ALA A 17 7.94 -10.36 -2.26
CA ALA A 17 7.62 -8.98 -1.92
C ALA A 17 6.18 -8.61 -2.25
N THR A 18 5.71 -8.92 -3.46
CA THR A 18 4.32 -8.64 -3.85
C THR A 18 3.33 -9.53 -3.11
N GLN A 19 3.66 -10.80 -2.83
CA GLN A 19 2.83 -11.65 -1.98
C GLN A 19 2.71 -11.09 -0.56
N ALA A 20 3.81 -10.63 0.03
CA ALA A 20 3.79 -10.00 1.35
C ALA A 20 2.93 -8.72 1.37
N ALA A 21 2.97 -7.92 0.30
CA ALA A 21 2.12 -6.73 0.16
C ALA A 21 0.63 -7.08 0.17
N VAL A 22 0.22 -8.04 -0.67
CA VAL A 22 -1.18 -8.51 -0.73
C VAL A 22 -1.63 -9.10 0.61
N LEU A 23 -0.79 -9.91 1.26
CA LEU A 23 -1.11 -10.51 2.56
C LEU A 23 -1.27 -9.45 3.65
N THR A 24 -0.42 -8.42 3.61
CA THR A 24 -0.51 -7.26 4.51
C THR A 24 -1.80 -6.48 4.27
N ALA A 25 -2.15 -6.21 3.02
CA ALA A 25 -3.38 -5.49 2.69
C ALA A 25 -4.64 -6.25 3.17
N ILE A 26 -4.68 -7.57 2.97
CA ILE A 26 -5.77 -8.43 3.47
C ILE A 26 -5.84 -8.39 5.00
N LEU A 27 -4.69 -8.50 5.68
CA LEU A 27 -4.62 -8.43 7.15
C LEU A 27 -5.17 -7.09 7.67
N LEU A 28 -4.79 -5.98 7.04
CA LEU A 28 -5.27 -4.64 7.40
C LEU A 28 -6.78 -4.50 7.22
N ILE A 29 -7.33 -5.03 6.11
CA ILE A 29 -8.78 -5.06 5.88
C ILE A 29 -9.48 -5.82 7.01
N ILE A 30 -8.98 -7.00 7.40
CA ILE A 30 -9.59 -7.81 8.46
C ILE A 30 -9.58 -7.05 9.80
N ILE A 31 -8.44 -6.46 10.17
CA ILE A 31 -8.31 -5.69 11.42
C ILE A 31 -9.31 -4.52 11.43
N LYS A 32 -9.39 -3.75 10.34
CA LYS A 32 -10.29 -2.60 10.23
C LYS A 32 -11.76 -3.01 10.16
N LEU A 33 -12.09 -4.13 9.53
CA LEU A 33 -13.45 -4.68 9.46
C LEU A 33 -13.93 -5.08 10.86
N VAL A 34 -13.09 -5.76 11.64
CA VAL A 34 -13.40 -6.11 13.03
C VAL A 34 -13.57 -4.85 13.88
N ALA A 35 -12.66 -3.88 13.75
CA ALA A 35 -12.76 -2.61 14.46
C ALA A 35 -14.04 -1.84 14.12
N TRP A 36 -14.42 -1.80 12.84
CA TRP A 36 -15.67 -1.19 12.39
C TRP A 36 -16.89 -1.92 12.94
N SER A 37 -16.90 -3.26 12.90
CA SER A 37 -18.02 -4.04 13.45
C SER A 37 -18.24 -3.82 14.94
N ILE A 38 -17.19 -3.47 15.69
CA ILE A 38 -17.26 -3.19 17.13
C ILE A 38 -17.66 -1.74 17.41
N THR A 39 -17.16 -0.78 16.63
CA THR A 39 -17.36 0.66 16.88
C THR A 39 -18.54 1.28 16.13
N GLY A 40 -18.99 0.68 15.03
CA GLY A 40 -20.01 1.25 14.13
C GLY A 40 -19.61 2.58 13.48
N SER A 41 -18.34 3.01 13.61
CA SER A 41 -17.92 4.36 13.27
C SER A 41 -17.75 4.55 11.77
N VAL A 42 -18.40 5.59 11.22
CA VAL A 42 -18.26 6.00 9.81
C VAL A 42 -16.81 6.35 9.48
N SER A 43 -16.04 6.85 10.44
CA SER A 43 -14.61 7.13 10.26
C SER A 43 -13.78 5.87 10.02
N ILE A 44 -14.10 4.75 10.70
CA ILE A 44 -13.38 3.48 10.49
C ILE A 44 -13.83 2.86 9.16
N LEU A 45 -15.11 3.03 8.78
CA LEU A 45 -15.61 2.58 7.47
C LEU A 45 -14.88 3.28 6.31
N ALA A 46 -14.69 4.60 6.38
CA ALA A 46 -13.92 5.33 5.38
C ALA A 46 -12.47 4.81 5.28
N SER A 47 -11.81 4.61 6.42
CA SER A 47 -10.45 4.06 6.47
C SER A 47 -10.37 2.59 6.00
N LEU A 48 -11.45 1.83 6.14
CA LEU A 48 -11.56 0.47 5.61
C LEU A 48 -11.63 0.49 4.07
N VAL A 49 -12.44 1.38 3.50
CA VAL A 49 -12.55 1.54 2.04
C VAL A 49 -11.19 1.90 1.44
N ASP A 50 -10.43 2.81 2.05
CA ASP A 50 -9.06 3.10 1.63
C ASP A 50 -8.19 1.85 1.59
N SER A 51 -8.17 1.06 2.66
CA SER A 51 -7.39 -0.19 2.69
C SER A 51 -7.87 -1.27 1.71
N MET A 52 -9.14 -1.24 1.30
CA MET A 52 -9.64 -2.08 0.21
C MET A 52 -9.09 -1.63 -1.14
N LEU A 53 -9.03 -0.32 -1.40
CA LEU A 53 -8.41 0.23 -2.60
C LEU A 53 -6.91 -0.11 -2.63
N ASP A 54 -6.21 -0.01 -1.50
CA ASP A 54 -4.80 -0.41 -1.38
C ASP A 54 -4.60 -1.89 -1.71
N ALA A 55 -5.51 -2.78 -1.28
CA ALA A 55 -5.45 -4.20 -1.63
C ALA A 55 -5.65 -4.45 -3.12
N VAL A 56 -6.52 -3.68 -3.79
CA VAL A 56 -6.69 -3.75 -5.25
C VAL A 56 -5.41 -3.31 -5.95
N VAL A 57 -4.80 -2.20 -5.53
CA VAL A 57 -3.52 -1.72 -6.08
C VAL A 57 -2.41 -2.76 -5.87
N SER A 58 -2.33 -3.34 -4.67
CA SER A 58 -1.37 -4.41 -4.34
C SER A 58 -1.54 -5.64 -5.21
N LEU A 59 -2.79 -6.01 -5.51
CA LEU A 59 -3.11 -7.14 -6.38
C LEU A 59 -2.71 -6.85 -7.83
N ILE A 60 -2.97 -5.63 -8.32
CA ILE A 60 -2.51 -5.18 -9.64
C ILE A 60 -0.99 -5.26 -9.72
N ASN A 61 -0.28 -4.84 -8.67
CA ASN A 61 1.18 -4.94 -8.60
C ASN A 61 1.69 -6.39 -8.59
N LEU A 62 1.00 -7.29 -7.87
CA LEU A 62 1.31 -8.72 -7.90
C LEU A 62 1.14 -9.29 -9.31
N LEU A 63 0.05 -8.95 -10.00
CA LEU A 63 -0.21 -9.40 -11.37
C LEU A 63 0.81 -8.81 -12.35
N ALA A 64 1.16 -7.53 -12.20
CA ALA A 64 2.16 -6.86 -13.01
C ALA A 64 3.55 -7.48 -12.85
N VAL A 65 3.99 -7.74 -11.61
CA VAL A 65 5.25 -8.46 -11.35
C VAL A 65 5.18 -9.87 -11.90
N ARG A 66 4.05 -10.57 -11.74
CA ARG A 66 3.87 -11.92 -12.29
C ARG A 66 3.98 -11.92 -13.81
N TYR A 67 3.43 -10.90 -14.48
CA TYR A 67 3.48 -10.71 -15.93
C TYR A 67 4.87 -10.30 -16.41
N ALA A 68 5.56 -9.42 -15.70
CA ALA A 68 6.95 -9.03 -15.99
C ALA A 68 7.94 -10.19 -15.83
N LEU A 69 7.64 -11.12 -14.91
CA LEU A 69 8.40 -12.34 -14.66
C LEU A 69 7.99 -13.52 -15.58
N THR A 70 6.99 -13.36 -16.45
CA THR A 70 6.62 -14.39 -17.43
C THR A 70 7.74 -14.49 -18.49
N PRO A 71 8.26 -15.69 -18.78
CA PRO A 71 9.31 -15.87 -19.77
C PRO A 71 8.88 -15.34 -21.15
N PRO A 72 9.81 -14.86 -21.98
CA PRO A 72 9.51 -14.27 -23.28
C PRO A 72 8.74 -15.27 -24.16
N ASP A 73 7.57 -14.86 -24.62
CA ASP A 73 6.69 -15.65 -25.48
C ASP A 73 6.88 -15.26 -26.95
N SER A 74 6.47 -16.12 -27.89
CA SER A 74 6.74 -15.94 -29.33
C SER A 74 6.13 -14.67 -29.93
N GLU A 75 5.12 -14.07 -29.30
CA GLU A 75 4.54 -12.79 -29.72
C GLU A 75 5.36 -11.55 -29.30
N HIS A 76 6.26 -11.66 -28.31
CA HIS A 76 7.03 -10.52 -27.78
C HIS A 76 8.54 -10.83 -27.71
N ARG A 77 9.19 -10.82 -28.89
CA ARG A 77 10.63 -11.07 -29.09
C ARG A 77 11.61 -10.21 -28.27
N PHE A 78 11.17 -9.10 -27.67
CA PHE A 78 11.99 -8.22 -26.83
C PHE A 78 11.74 -8.35 -25.32
N GLY A 79 10.84 -9.25 -24.90
CA GLY A 79 10.47 -9.46 -23.50
C GLY A 79 9.44 -8.48 -22.94
N HIS A 80 8.76 -8.86 -21.87
CA HIS A 80 7.68 -8.11 -21.23
C HIS A 80 8.16 -6.99 -20.28
N GLY A 81 9.46 -6.69 -20.24
CA GLY A 81 10.03 -5.67 -19.36
C GLY A 81 9.50 -4.24 -19.60
N LYS A 82 8.91 -3.96 -20.77
CA LYS A 82 8.24 -2.67 -21.05
C LYS A 82 6.89 -2.49 -20.33
N ALA A 83 6.31 -3.56 -19.79
CA ALA A 83 5.09 -3.46 -18.98
C ALA A 83 5.38 -2.88 -17.59
N GLU A 84 6.60 -3.06 -17.06
CA GLU A 84 6.98 -2.65 -15.71
C GLU A 84 6.94 -1.11 -15.51
N PRO A 85 7.48 -0.28 -16.43
CA PRO A 85 7.33 1.18 -16.36
C PRO A 85 5.90 1.65 -16.57
N LEU A 86 5.11 0.97 -17.41
CA LEU A 86 3.71 1.33 -17.68
C LEU A 86 2.83 1.14 -16.44
N VAL A 87 3.02 0.01 -15.73
CA VAL A 87 2.32 -0.24 -14.46
C VAL A 87 2.76 0.77 -13.41
N GLY A 88 4.05 1.06 -13.31
CA GLY A 88 4.55 2.11 -12.42
C GLY A 88 3.92 3.49 -12.70
N PHE A 89 3.72 3.84 -13.97
CA PHE A 89 3.04 5.08 -14.37
C PHE A 89 1.57 5.11 -13.93
N VAL A 90 0.82 4.04 -14.17
CA VAL A 90 -0.59 3.91 -13.73
C VAL A 90 -0.67 4.03 -12.21
N GLN A 91 0.27 3.42 -11.50
CA GLN A 91 0.31 3.45 -10.04
C GLN A 91 0.57 4.87 -9.50
N VAL A 92 1.51 5.61 -10.08
CA VAL A 92 1.71 7.03 -9.72
C VAL A 92 0.44 7.85 -9.94
N GLY A 93 -0.32 7.55 -10.99
CA GLY A 93 -1.65 8.13 -11.22
C GLY A 93 -2.63 7.84 -10.07
N PHE A 94 -2.69 6.60 -9.60
CA PHE A 94 -3.51 6.22 -8.44
C PHE A 94 -3.06 6.93 -7.15
N ILE A 95 -1.75 7.01 -6.89
CA ILE A 95 -1.21 7.73 -5.72
C ILE A 95 -1.66 9.20 -5.73
N CYS A 96 -1.54 9.88 -6.88
CA CYS A 96 -1.98 11.26 -7.03
C CYS A 96 -3.50 11.40 -6.81
N ALA A 97 -4.30 10.47 -7.33
CA ALA A 97 -5.74 10.48 -7.14
C ALA A 97 -6.13 10.27 -5.67
N SER A 98 -5.53 9.32 -4.98
CA SER A 98 -5.75 9.08 -3.54
C SER A 98 -5.34 10.29 -2.70
N ALA A 99 -4.21 10.93 -3.02
CA ALA A 99 -3.77 12.14 -2.33
C ALA A 99 -4.78 13.29 -2.48
N ILE A 100 -5.32 13.52 -3.69
CA ILE A 100 -6.35 14.53 -3.92
C ILE A 100 -7.63 14.18 -3.16
N PHE A 101 -8.09 12.93 -3.26
CA PHE A 101 -9.28 12.45 -2.56
C PHE A 101 -9.19 12.66 -1.04
N LEU A 102 -8.04 12.30 -0.45
CA LEU A 102 -7.75 12.50 0.97
C LEU A 102 -7.83 13.98 1.37
N VAL A 103 -7.21 14.88 0.60
CA VAL A 103 -7.25 16.33 0.88
C VAL A 103 -8.68 16.85 0.86
N LEU A 104 -9.48 16.43 -0.12
CA LEU A 104 -10.89 16.82 -0.19
C LEU A 104 -11.66 16.31 1.04
N HIS A 105 -11.46 15.05 1.42
CA HIS A 105 -12.10 14.44 2.59
C HIS A 105 -11.68 15.13 3.89
N ALA A 106 -10.40 15.50 4.03
CA ALA A 106 -9.90 16.23 5.18
C ALA A 106 -10.55 17.62 5.30
N VAL A 107 -10.67 18.35 4.19
CA VAL A 107 -11.33 19.67 4.14
C VAL A 107 -12.83 19.55 4.48
N GLU A 108 -13.51 18.54 3.94
CA GLU A 108 -14.91 18.28 4.24
C GLU A 108 -15.13 17.97 5.73
N ARG A 109 -14.25 17.15 6.31
CA ARG A 109 -14.28 16.80 7.74
C ARG A 109 -14.06 18.01 8.65
N LEU A 110 -13.15 18.91 8.28
CA LEU A 110 -12.93 20.17 9.00
C LEU A 110 -14.16 21.09 8.97
N ARG A 111 -14.96 21.05 7.90
CA ARG A 111 -16.18 21.88 7.77
C ARG A 111 -17.38 21.31 8.53
N LEU A 112 -17.53 19.98 8.55
CA LEU A 112 -18.70 19.32 9.13
C LEU A 112 -18.63 19.11 10.65
N SER A 113 -17.48 19.38 11.30
CA SER A 113 -17.27 19.15 12.75
C SER A 113 -17.89 17.82 13.21
N MET A 114 -17.61 16.74 12.49
CA MET A 114 -18.11 15.42 12.88
C MET A 114 -17.35 14.95 14.12
N ASP A 115 -18.06 14.81 15.24
CA ASP A 115 -17.52 14.19 16.46
C ASP A 115 -16.95 12.81 16.13
N VAL A 116 -15.69 12.61 16.48
CA VAL A 116 -15.01 11.33 16.31
C VAL A 116 -15.49 10.40 17.43
N GLN A 117 -16.68 9.81 17.25
CA GLN A 117 -17.14 8.77 18.18
C GLN A 117 -16.15 7.60 18.17
N HIS A 118 -15.68 7.22 19.37
CA HIS A 118 -14.70 6.17 19.62
C HIS A 118 -13.29 6.42 19.04
N ALA A 119 -12.77 7.65 19.19
CA ALA A 119 -11.41 8.02 18.78
C ALA A 119 -10.33 7.06 19.31
N GLU A 120 -10.45 6.56 20.54
CA GLU A 120 -9.46 5.66 21.17
C GLU A 120 -9.26 4.34 20.40
N VAL A 121 -10.35 3.71 19.97
CA VAL A 121 -10.29 2.44 19.20
C VAL A 121 -9.75 2.70 17.79
N GLY A 122 -10.17 3.82 17.17
CA GLY A 122 -9.63 4.24 15.87
C GLY A 122 -8.12 4.51 15.91
N ILE A 123 -7.64 5.17 16.97
CA ILE A 123 -6.21 5.44 17.20
C ILE A 123 -5.44 4.14 17.36
N ALA A 124 -5.91 3.21 18.21
CA ALA A 124 -5.23 1.92 18.41
C ALA A 124 -5.11 1.11 17.11
N VAL A 125 -6.17 1.06 16.32
CA VAL A 125 -6.21 0.36 15.03
C VAL A 125 -5.30 1.03 14.01
N MET A 126 -5.32 2.37 13.92
CA MET A 126 -4.41 3.12 13.04
C MET A 126 -2.94 2.92 13.43
N LEU A 127 -2.65 2.82 14.73
CA LEU A 127 -1.29 2.63 15.23
C LEU A 127 -0.77 1.23 14.88
N VAL A 128 -1.57 0.19 15.09
CA VAL A 128 -1.25 -1.18 14.66
C VAL A 128 -1.08 -1.25 13.14
N ALA A 129 -2.00 -0.65 12.38
CA ALA A 129 -1.92 -0.60 10.92
C ALA A 129 -0.62 0.08 10.45
N THR A 130 -0.27 1.22 11.05
CA THR A 130 0.95 1.97 10.72
C THR A 130 2.21 1.16 10.99
N VAL A 131 2.27 0.42 12.10
CA VAL A 131 3.41 -0.46 12.43
C VAL A 131 3.56 -1.57 11.39
N ILE A 132 2.46 -2.24 11.04
CA ILE A 132 2.45 -3.32 10.05
C ILE A 132 2.89 -2.78 8.68
N THR A 133 2.31 -1.66 8.22
CA THR A 133 2.68 -1.05 6.93
C THR A 133 4.12 -0.57 6.91
N SER A 134 4.61 -0.01 8.03
CA SER A 134 6.02 0.40 8.14
C SER A 134 6.97 -0.79 8.00
N ALA A 135 6.65 -1.93 8.62
CA ALA A 135 7.44 -3.16 8.48
C ALA A 135 7.45 -3.65 7.01
N LEU A 136 6.31 -3.58 6.32
CA LEU A 136 6.22 -3.90 4.89
C LEU A 136 7.11 -2.97 4.05
N VAL A 137 7.05 -1.65 4.27
CA VAL A 137 7.87 -0.66 3.55
C VAL A 137 9.36 -0.95 3.72
N VAL A 138 9.82 -1.29 4.93
CA VAL A 138 11.22 -1.65 5.18
C VAL A 138 11.61 -2.90 4.39
N TYR A 139 10.76 -3.92 4.38
CA TYR A 139 11.00 -5.15 3.62
C TYR A 139 11.03 -4.89 2.10
N GLN A 140 10.10 -4.09 1.58
CA GLN A 140 10.08 -3.73 0.16
C GLN A 140 11.30 -2.92 -0.23
N ARG A 141 11.75 -1.96 0.59
CA ARG A 141 13.00 -1.21 0.36
C ARG A 141 14.23 -2.10 0.31
N TYR A 142 14.29 -3.13 1.16
CA TYR A 142 15.35 -4.13 1.08
C TYR A 142 15.31 -4.87 -0.26
N VAL A 143 14.14 -5.29 -0.71
CA VAL A 143 13.99 -5.99 -2.00
C VAL A 143 14.32 -5.09 -3.19
N ILE A 144 13.87 -3.82 -3.19
CA ILE A 144 14.17 -2.85 -4.25
C ILE A 144 15.68 -2.66 -4.43
N ARG A 145 16.46 -2.62 -3.34
CA ARG A 145 17.92 -2.50 -3.42
C ARG A 145 18.58 -3.69 -4.11
N GLN A 146 17.98 -4.88 -4.01
CA GLN A 146 18.48 -6.11 -4.61
C GLN A 146 18.01 -6.30 -6.06
N THR A 147 16.77 -5.92 -6.36
CA THR A 147 16.11 -6.25 -7.65
C THR A 147 16.00 -5.07 -8.61
N ARG A 148 16.12 -3.83 -8.13
CA ARG A 148 15.90 -2.58 -8.89
C ARG A 148 14.56 -2.51 -9.63
N SER A 149 13.56 -3.26 -9.18
CA SER A 149 12.22 -3.28 -9.78
C SER A 149 11.50 -1.95 -9.59
N THR A 150 10.98 -1.37 -10.67
CA THR A 150 10.23 -0.10 -10.63
C THR A 150 8.82 -0.27 -10.09
N VAL A 151 8.20 -1.45 -10.28
CA VAL A 151 6.87 -1.75 -9.73
C VAL A 151 6.92 -1.86 -8.21
N ILE A 152 7.91 -2.57 -7.65
CA ILE A 152 8.05 -2.67 -6.18
C ILE A 152 8.44 -1.30 -5.60
N ALA A 153 9.22 -0.49 -6.32
CA ALA A 153 9.54 0.87 -5.89
C ALA A 153 8.32 1.78 -5.82
N ALA A 154 7.42 1.71 -6.81
CA ALA A 154 6.17 2.46 -6.79
C ALA A 154 5.22 1.97 -5.68
N ASP A 155 5.14 0.67 -5.44
CA ASP A 155 4.40 0.06 -4.31
C ASP A 155 4.91 0.53 -2.95
N SER A 156 6.23 0.52 -2.77
CA SER A 156 6.84 1.02 -1.54
C SER A 156 6.60 2.51 -1.31
N LEU A 157 6.49 3.31 -2.39
CA LEU A 157 6.21 4.74 -2.28
C LEU A 157 4.76 5.02 -1.89
N HIS A 158 3.81 4.24 -2.41
CA HIS A 158 2.41 4.30 -2.00
C HIS A 158 2.27 4.06 -0.50
N TYR A 159 2.78 2.91 -0.02
CA TYR A 159 2.71 2.57 1.41
C TYR A 159 3.48 3.52 2.32
N LEU A 160 4.58 4.11 1.85
CA LEU A 160 5.28 5.16 2.61
C LEU A 160 4.39 6.39 2.80
N THR A 161 3.66 6.78 1.75
CA THR A 161 2.73 7.92 1.79
C THR A 161 1.61 7.67 2.79
N ASP A 162 1.08 6.44 2.83
CA ASP A 162 0.08 6.05 3.83
C ASP A 162 0.61 6.13 5.26
N VAL A 163 1.84 5.65 5.50
CA VAL A 163 2.48 5.72 6.82
C VAL A 163 2.66 7.19 7.25
N LEU A 164 3.19 8.04 6.37
CA LEU A 164 3.36 9.47 6.67
C LEU A 164 2.02 10.16 6.97
N THR A 165 0.98 9.80 6.22
CA THR A 165 -0.37 10.32 6.41
C THR A 165 -0.93 9.88 7.76
N ASN A 166 -0.83 8.60 8.09
CA ASN A 166 -1.32 8.08 9.36
C ASN A 166 -0.60 8.72 10.56
N ILE A 167 0.73 8.90 10.48
CA ILE A 167 1.50 9.59 11.52
C ILE A 167 1.05 11.05 11.66
N SER A 168 0.79 11.74 10.55
CA SER A 168 0.31 13.13 10.56
C SER A 168 -1.07 13.26 11.23
N VAL A 169 -1.99 12.33 10.94
CA VAL A 169 -3.31 12.28 11.59
C VAL A 169 -3.18 11.96 13.08
N LEU A 170 -2.33 11.00 13.46
CA LEU A 170 -2.06 10.68 14.87
C LEU A 170 -1.50 11.90 15.62
N ALA A 171 -0.56 12.63 15.01
CA ALA A 171 0.00 13.85 15.59
C ALA A 171 -1.06 14.94 15.76
N ALA A 172 -1.93 15.14 14.76
CA ALA A 172 -3.04 16.10 14.83
C ALA A 172 -4.04 15.75 15.95
N LEU A 173 -4.37 14.46 16.12
CA LEU A 173 -5.26 14.00 17.19
C LEU A 173 -4.66 14.23 18.58
N ILE A 174 -3.36 13.94 18.77
CA ILE A 174 -2.66 14.20 20.04
C ILE A 174 -2.64 15.70 20.36
N LEU A 175 -2.39 16.55 19.35
CA LEU A 175 -2.38 17.99 19.52
C LEU A 175 -3.78 18.55 19.82
N SER A 176 -4.83 17.92 19.28
CA SER A 176 -6.23 18.28 19.55
C SER A 176 -6.69 17.90 20.96
N LEU A 177 -5.99 16.97 21.64
CA LEU A 177 -6.31 16.55 23.01
C LEU A 177 -5.68 17.48 24.07
N TYR A 178 -4.83 18.43 23.65
CA TYR A 178 -4.18 19.44 24.49
C TYR A 178 -4.72 20.83 24.18
#